data_AF-B9S6B7-F1
#
_entry.id   AF-B9S6B7-F1
#
_cell.length_a   1.000
_cell.length_b   1.000
_cell.length_c   1.000
_cell.angle_alpha   90.00
_cell.angle_beta   90.00
_cell.angle_gamma   90.00
#
_symmetry.space_group_name_H-M   'P 1'
#
loop_
_entity.id
_entity.type
_entity.pdbx_description
1 polymer ?
#
loop_
_entity_poly.entity_id
_entity_poly.type
_entity_poly.pdbx_seq_one_letter_code
_entity_poly.pdbx_strand_id
1 'polypeptide(L)'
;MATPPNETNLATAKTVLSTAASVAATVMLARSVAQDILPYEFHDYFLFNIRKILGRFSSQITMVVDEFDGFVHNQIYEAAETYLASNISPSTRRFKVSKPEKEKNLTVKMEGNEEIIDVYRGVKFKWIFVCSQVESRNLHHPFDHNATLRSEVRSFEVSFPKKHKEMALESYLPHIVREAESMVQEKKTLRIFSVDYDNIYGNLADAWKPVNLDHPATFQTLALDAQLKGTILEDLERFVKRKDYYRKVGKAWKRGYLLYGPPGTGKSSLIAAMANYLKFDIYDLELTELRCNSELRKLLIATANRSILVVEDIDCTIEFQDRLAEANAAEFHAHYPPQKQVTLSGLLNFIDGLWSSCGDERIIIFTTNHKEKLDPALLRPGRMDVHVHMSYCTPCGFRLLAANYLGIKDHHLFGRIEDLILTAQVTPAEVAEQLLRSDELETVLSELIQFLEVRKKEITEQEKADQKELRVDEKEARVEIKVIVLKTRKLMMMMKKGFSVYWVPSNIQFQFYQTVELKTTTCFFLSI
;
A
#
# COMPACT_ATOMS: atom_id res chain seq x y z
N MET A 1 -65.00 49.89 36.82
CA MET A 1 -64.63 48.91 37.85
C MET A 1 -63.96 47.74 37.16
N ALA A 2 -62.62 47.69 37.24
CA ALA A 2 -61.81 46.63 36.65
C ALA A 2 -61.82 45.40 37.57
N THR A 3 -62.28 44.26 37.07
CA THR A 3 -62.12 42.95 37.71
C THR A 3 -60.69 42.45 37.50
N PRO A 4 -59.98 41.93 38.52
CA PRO A 4 -58.57 41.59 38.39
C PRO A 4 -58.35 40.27 37.62
N PRO A 5 -57.34 40.18 36.73
CA PRO A 5 -57.03 38.98 35.94
C PRO A 5 -56.20 37.92 36.72
N ASN A 6 -56.02 38.10 38.03
CA ASN A 6 -55.09 37.29 38.84
C ASN A 6 -55.72 36.04 39.47
N GLU A 7 -57.06 35.95 39.54
CA GLU A 7 -57.73 34.82 40.19
C GLU A 7 -57.71 33.54 39.34
N THR A 8 -57.75 33.65 38.01
CA THR A 8 -57.76 32.50 37.11
C THR A 8 -56.41 31.78 37.06
N ASN A 9 -55.30 32.51 36.88
CA ASN A 9 -53.95 31.92 36.90
C ASN A 9 -53.58 31.34 38.27
N LEU A 10 -54.03 31.97 39.36
CA LEU A 10 -53.83 31.45 40.71
C LEU A 10 -54.66 30.18 40.97
N ALA A 11 -55.90 30.14 40.47
CA ALA A 11 -56.74 28.96 40.56
C ALA A 11 -56.16 27.78 39.77
N THR A 12 -55.68 28.01 38.54
CA THR A 12 -55.01 27.01 37.70
C THR A 12 -53.70 26.55 38.32
N ALA A 13 -52.88 27.47 38.86
CA ALA A 13 -51.66 27.12 39.58
C ALA A 13 -51.95 26.26 40.81
N LYS A 14 -52.98 26.59 41.60
CA LYS A 14 -53.43 25.77 42.74
C LYS A 14 -53.94 24.39 42.32
N THR A 15 -54.63 24.28 41.17
CA THR A 15 -55.08 22.98 40.66
C THR A 15 -53.90 22.13 40.19
N VAL A 16 -52.93 22.73 39.49
CA VAL A 16 -51.70 22.05 39.07
C VAL A 16 -50.87 21.63 40.28
N LEU A 17 -50.73 22.50 41.28
CA LEU A 17 -49.98 22.18 42.51
C LEU A 17 -50.69 21.10 43.33
N SER A 18 -52.01 21.14 43.45
CA SER A 18 -52.81 20.13 44.13
C SER A 18 -52.75 18.79 43.39
N THR A 19 -52.81 18.79 42.07
CA THR A 19 -52.68 17.59 41.25
C THR A 19 -51.27 17.01 41.37
N ALA A 20 -50.25 17.86 41.29
CA ALA A 20 -48.85 17.45 41.48
C ALA A 20 -48.60 16.91 42.89
N ALA A 21 -49.15 17.54 43.93
CA ALA A 21 -49.06 17.08 45.31
C ALA A 21 -49.80 15.75 45.51
N SER A 22 -50.98 15.59 44.90
CA SER A 22 -51.73 14.33 44.93
C SER A 22 -50.98 13.21 44.23
N VAL A 23 -50.39 13.47 43.06
CA VAL A 23 -49.56 12.50 42.34
C VAL A 23 -48.31 12.15 43.14
N ALA A 24 -47.62 13.15 43.71
CA ALA A 24 -46.45 12.93 44.56
C ALA A 24 -46.79 12.13 45.82
N ALA A 25 -47.90 12.44 46.49
CA ALA A 25 -48.40 11.68 47.64
C ALA A 25 -48.75 10.25 47.27
N THR A 26 -49.40 10.03 46.12
CA THR A 26 -49.73 8.70 45.61
C THR A 26 -48.47 7.89 45.28
N VAL A 27 -47.46 8.52 44.67
CA VAL A 27 -46.16 7.89 44.38
C VAL A 27 -45.39 7.58 45.66
N MET A 28 -45.40 8.47 46.65
CA MET A 28 -44.77 8.24 47.94
C MET A 28 -45.46 7.14 48.74
N LEU A 29 -46.79 7.07 48.73
CA LEU A 29 -47.56 5.98 49.33
C LEU A 29 -47.30 4.66 48.60
N ALA A 30 -47.31 4.65 47.26
CA ALA A 30 -46.98 3.46 46.48
C ALA A 30 -45.53 2.99 46.73
N ARG A 31 -44.58 3.93 46.89
CA ARG A 31 -43.20 3.63 47.25
C ARG A 31 -43.09 3.08 48.67
N SER A 32 -43.79 3.66 49.66
CA SER A 32 -43.81 3.17 51.04
C SER A 32 -44.39 1.76 51.10
N VAL A 33 -45.54 1.53 50.46
CA VAL A 33 -46.20 0.22 50.38
C VAL A 33 -45.31 -0.80 49.65
N ALA A 34 -44.62 -0.40 48.57
CA ALA A 34 -43.66 -1.26 47.89
C ALA A 34 -42.43 -1.57 48.76
N GLN A 35 -41.95 -0.63 49.59
CA GLN A 35 -40.83 -0.86 50.50
C GLN A 35 -41.21 -1.71 51.71
N ASP A 36 -42.46 -1.62 52.18
CA ASP A 36 -42.95 -2.37 53.35
C ASP A 36 -43.43 -3.78 53.02
N ILE A 37 -43.89 -4.03 51.78
CA ILE A 37 -44.46 -5.32 51.35
C ILE A 37 -43.50 -6.13 50.47
N LEU A 38 -42.62 -5.47 49.72
CA LEU A 38 -41.75 -6.13 48.74
C LEU A 38 -40.32 -6.24 49.32
N PRO A 39 -39.79 -7.46 49.55
CA PRO A 39 -38.42 -7.65 49.99
C PRO A 39 -37.42 -6.96 49.04
N TYR A 40 -36.27 -6.53 49.56
CA TYR A 40 -35.28 -5.77 48.79
C TYR A 40 -34.79 -6.57 47.56
N GLU A 41 -34.82 -7.92 47.62
CA GLU A 41 -34.48 -8.78 46.48
C GLU A 41 -35.47 -8.69 45.31
N PHE A 42 -36.70 -8.22 45.53
CA PHE A 42 -37.74 -8.09 44.50
C PHE A 42 -37.87 -6.70 43.90
N HIS A 43 -37.21 -5.69 44.48
CA HIS A 43 -37.22 -4.32 43.94
C HIS A 43 -36.63 -4.27 42.53
N ASP A 44 -35.49 -4.93 42.32
CA ASP A 44 -34.85 -5.00 41.01
C ASP A 44 -35.71 -5.78 40.00
N TYR A 45 -36.38 -6.84 40.44
CA TYR A 45 -37.29 -7.63 39.61
C TYR A 45 -38.54 -6.83 39.19
N PHE A 46 -39.10 -6.05 40.10
CA PHE A 46 -40.28 -5.21 39.85
C PHE A 46 -39.94 -4.03 38.93
N LEU A 47 -38.83 -3.33 39.17
CA LEU A 47 -38.33 -2.27 38.29
C LEU A 47 -37.97 -2.80 36.90
N PHE A 48 -37.38 -4.00 36.82
CA PHE A 48 -37.10 -4.67 35.56
C PHE A 48 -38.39 -4.97 34.78
N ASN A 49 -39.44 -5.47 35.44
CA ASN A 49 -40.72 -5.74 34.81
C ASN A 49 -41.47 -4.48 34.39
N ILE A 50 -41.41 -3.40 35.18
CA ILE A 50 -41.97 -2.09 34.81
C ILE A 50 -41.24 -1.51 33.59
N ARG A 51 -39.90 -1.56 33.57
CA ARG A 51 -39.10 -1.15 32.39
C ARG A 51 -39.43 -2.00 31.17
N LYS A 52 -39.66 -3.31 31.35
CA LYS A 52 -40.05 -4.23 30.27
C LYS A 52 -41.44 -3.93 29.72
N ILE A 53 -42.40 -3.51 30.56
CA ILE A 53 -43.75 -3.12 30.16
C ILE A 53 -43.73 -1.74 29.48
N LEU A 54 -43.06 -0.74 30.06
CA LEU A 54 -42.88 0.58 29.45
C LEU A 54 -42.14 0.50 28.11
N GLY A 55 -41.14 -0.38 28.00
CA GLY A 55 -40.41 -0.65 26.76
C GLY A 55 -41.27 -1.26 25.65
N ARG A 56 -42.40 -1.91 25.97
CA ARG A 56 -43.36 -2.40 24.96
C ARG A 56 -44.18 -1.30 24.31
N PHE A 57 -44.33 -0.15 24.97
CA PHE A 57 -45.07 1.02 24.47
C PHE A 57 -44.17 2.06 23.80
N SER A 58 -42.85 1.87 23.83
CA SER A 58 -41.91 2.74 23.13
C SER A 58 -41.95 2.47 21.62
N SER A 59 -42.24 3.52 20.84
CA SER A 59 -42.07 3.50 19.38
C SER A 59 -40.60 3.59 18.95
N GLN A 60 -39.70 3.83 19.91
CA GLN A 60 -38.25 3.97 19.73
C GLN A 60 -37.54 2.69 20.21
N ILE A 61 -36.51 2.28 19.49
CA ILE A 61 -35.57 1.24 19.89
C ILE A 61 -34.20 1.88 20.07
N THR A 62 -33.43 1.38 21.04
CA THR A 62 -32.05 1.79 21.28
C THR A 62 -31.13 0.62 20.95
N MET A 63 -30.09 0.90 20.17
CA MET A 63 -29.02 -0.02 19.84
C MET A 63 -27.76 0.44 20.56
N VAL A 64 -27.03 -0.49 21.17
CA VAL A 64 -25.78 -0.21 21.88
C VAL A 64 -24.64 -0.72 21.03
N VAL A 65 -23.63 0.12 20.81
CA VAL A 65 -22.40 -0.21 20.11
C VAL A 65 -21.25 -0.02 21.11
N ASP A 66 -20.80 -1.12 21.69
CA ASP A 66 -19.69 -1.11 22.65
C ASP A 66 -18.34 -0.90 21.94
N GLU A 67 -17.38 -0.27 22.62
CA GLU A 67 -16.01 -0.03 22.11
C GLU A 67 -15.29 -1.34 21.76
N PHE A 68 -15.57 -2.42 22.52
CA PHE A 68 -14.96 -3.72 22.33
C PHE A 68 -16.03 -4.80 22.08
N ASP A 69 -15.76 -5.68 21.12
CA ASP A 69 -16.42 -6.97 20.99
C ASP A 69 -15.47 -8.06 21.52
N GLY A 70 -15.65 -8.42 22.79
CA GLY A 70 -14.72 -9.29 23.51
C GLY A 70 -13.36 -8.62 23.73
N PHE A 71 -12.31 -9.15 23.09
CA PHE A 71 -10.93 -8.63 23.18
C PHE A 71 -10.52 -7.78 21.97
N VAL A 72 -11.41 -7.58 21.01
CA VAL A 72 -11.13 -6.85 19.75
C VAL A 72 -11.95 -5.56 19.75
N HIS A 73 -11.40 -4.49 19.19
CA HIS A 73 -12.15 -3.25 18.99
C HIS A 73 -13.30 -3.48 18.02
N ASN A 74 -14.45 -2.89 18.33
CA ASN A 74 -15.63 -2.97 17.49
C ASN A 74 -15.50 -2.03 16.29
N GLN A 75 -15.46 -2.58 15.08
CA GLN A 75 -15.33 -1.81 13.84
C GLN A 75 -16.45 -0.77 13.66
N ILE A 76 -17.67 -1.08 14.12
CA ILE A 76 -18.80 -0.16 14.04
C ILE A 76 -18.60 1.02 14.99
N TYR A 77 -18.00 0.79 16.17
CA TYR A 77 -17.67 1.84 17.12
C TYR A 77 -16.61 2.80 16.55
N GLU A 78 -15.52 2.26 16.01
CA GLU A 78 -14.45 3.06 15.39
C GLU A 78 -14.95 3.89 14.20
N ALA A 79 -15.80 3.26 13.37
CA ALA A 79 -16.45 3.94 12.25
C ALA A 79 -17.39 5.06 12.73
N ALA A 80 -18.22 4.80 13.74
CA ALA A 80 -19.13 5.79 14.30
C ALA A 80 -18.39 6.97 14.94
N GLU A 81 -17.29 6.71 15.67
CA GLU A 81 -16.45 7.76 16.26
C GLU A 81 -15.93 8.71 15.17
N THR A 82 -15.42 8.15 14.07
CA THR A 82 -14.87 8.92 12.94
C THR A 82 -15.96 9.67 12.18
N TYR A 83 -17.07 8.99 11.85
CA TYR A 83 -18.16 9.56 11.07
C TYR A 83 -18.86 10.70 11.81
N LEU A 84 -19.24 10.48 13.07
CA LEU A 84 -20.00 11.47 13.82
C LEU A 84 -19.14 12.68 14.21
N ALA A 85 -17.82 12.50 14.36
CA ALA A 85 -16.90 13.63 14.54
C ALA A 85 -16.85 14.58 13.34
N SER A 86 -17.22 14.13 12.14
CA SER A 86 -17.35 14.99 10.97
C SER A 86 -18.71 15.71 10.90
N ASN A 87 -19.74 15.13 11.54
CA ASN A 87 -21.13 15.62 11.53
C ASN A 87 -21.49 16.34 12.84
N ILE A 88 -20.57 17.16 13.35
CA ILE A 88 -20.81 17.95 14.56
C ILE A 88 -21.91 18.97 14.25
N SER A 89 -23.04 18.84 14.94
CA SER A 89 -24.15 19.78 14.83
C SER A 89 -23.74 21.15 15.40
N PRO A 90 -24.23 22.27 14.85
CA PRO A 90 -24.08 23.60 15.48
C PRO A 90 -24.62 23.65 16.93
N SER A 91 -25.45 22.68 17.33
CA SER A 91 -25.98 22.54 18.68
C SER A 91 -25.09 21.76 19.65
N THR A 92 -24.01 21.13 19.19
CA THR A 92 -23.08 20.37 20.02
C THR A 92 -22.33 21.31 20.95
N ARG A 93 -22.41 21.07 22.27
CA ARG A 93 -21.89 22.03 23.25
C ARG A 93 -20.42 21.82 23.56
N ARG A 94 -19.93 20.59 23.47
CA ARG A 94 -18.56 20.23 23.84
C ARG A 94 -18.00 19.15 22.94
N PHE A 95 -16.71 19.27 22.58
CA PHE A 95 -15.98 18.29 21.78
C PHE A 95 -14.52 18.28 22.22
N LYS A 96 -13.87 17.12 22.07
CA LYS A 96 -12.46 16.92 22.39
C LYS A 96 -11.63 17.12 21.12
N VAL A 97 -10.53 17.84 21.22
CA VAL A 97 -9.59 18.05 20.11
C VAL A 97 -8.21 17.57 20.52
N SER A 98 -7.54 16.85 19.62
CA SER A 98 -6.15 16.41 19.78
C SER A 98 -5.39 16.60 18.47
N LYS A 99 -4.11 16.98 18.57
CA LYS A 99 -3.18 17.00 17.45
C LYS A 99 -1.93 16.21 17.83
N PRO A 100 -1.77 14.97 17.37
CA PRO A 100 -0.50 14.26 17.52
C PRO A 100 0.62 15.05 16.81
N GLU A 101 1.83 15.10 17.39
CA GLU A 101 2.96 15.86 16.80
C GLU A 101 3.30 15.44 15.37
N LYS A 102 3.04 14.16 15.05
CA LYS A 102 3.32 13.54 13.75
C LYS A 102 2.18 13.64 12.74
N GLU A 103 1.03 14.22 13.12
CA GLU A 103 -0.13 14.34 12.26
C GLU A 103 -0.33 15.79 11.78
N LYS A 104 -0.65 15.94 10.50
CA LYS A 104 -0.91 17.25 9.89
C LYS A 104 -2.28 17.81 10.31
N ASN A 105 -3.23 16.91 10.60
CA ASN A 105 -4.64 17.25 10.84
C ASN A 105 -4.99 17.24 12.33
N LEU A 106 -5.99 18.04 12.70
CA LEU A 106 -6.61 17.98 14.02
C LEU A 106 -7.59 16.81 14.06
N THR A 107 -7.49 15.99 15.10
CA THR A 107 -8.47 14.94 15.40
C THR A 107 -9.48 15.49 16.38
N VAL A 108 -10.75 15.53 15.97
CA VAL A 108 -11.87 15.94 16.79
C VAL A 108 -12.64 14.69 17.20
N LYS A 109 -13.02 14.59 18.47
CA LYS A 109 -13.79 13.48 19.05
C LYS A 109 -14.95 14.03 19.86
N MET A 110 -16.00 13.24 20.02
CA MET A 110 -17.11 13.59 20.90
C MET A 110 -16.71 13.53 22.38
N GLU A 111 -17.31 14.41 23.19
CA GLU A 111 -17.22 14.33 24.65
C GLU A 111 -18.36 13.49 25.23
N GLY A 112 -18.13 12.85 26.38
CA GLY A 112 -19.09 11.98 27.05
C GLY A 112 -20.42 12.68 27.32
N ASN A 113 -21.51 11.94 27.05
CA ASN A 113 -22.92 12.31 27.23
C ASN A 113 -23.45 13.41 26.31
N GLU A 114 -22.73 13.77 25.24
CA GLU A 114 -23.24 14.66 24.20
C GLU A 114 -24.13 13.90 23.20
N GLU A 115 -25.13 14.60 22.67
CA GLU A 115 -26.10 14.07 21.72
C GLU A 115 -25.82 14.62 20.30
N ILE A 116 -25.76 13.71 19.33
CA ILE A 116 -25.77 14.05 17.90
C ILE A 116 -27.00 13.45 17.23
N ILE A 117 -27.70 14.27 16.46
CA ILE A 117 -28.83 13.82 15.65
C ILE A 117 -28.35 13.76 14.21
N ASP A 118 -28.28 12.54 13.68
CA ASP A 118 -27.98 12.29 12.28
C ASP A 118 -29.26 11.98 11.50
N VAL A 119 -29.32 12.35 10.23
CA VAL A 119 -30.51 12.18 9.38
C VAL A 119 -30.15 11.36 8.15
N TYR A 120 -30.63 10.12 8.12
CA TYR A 120 -30.41 9.21 7.01
C TYR A 120 -31.72 8.85 6.33
N ARG A 121 -31.83 9.15 5.02
CA ARG A 121 -33.04 8.92 4.20
C ARG A 121 -34.33 9.44 4.86
N GLY A 122 -34.25 10.60 5.52
CA GLY A 122 -35.37 11.24 6.20
C GLY A 122 -35.72 10.68 7.59
N VAL A 123 -34.95 9.71 8.11
CA VAL A 123 -35.10 9.16 9.46
C VAL A 123 -34.03 9.73 10.37
N LYS A 124 -34.43 10.17 11.56
CA LYS A 124 -33.52 10.71 12.58
C LYS A 124 -32.96 9.59 13.45
N PHE A 125 -31.64 9.52 13.54
CA PHE A 125 -30.88 8.65 14.42
C PHE A 125 -30.23 9.50 15.50
N LYS A 126 -30.59 9.25 16.76
CA LYS A 126 -30.06 9.97 17.91
C LYS A 126 -28.90 9.17 18.51
N TRP A 127 -27.69 9.69 18.36
CA TRP A 127 -26.47 9.13 18.92
C TRP A 127 -26.12 9.80 20.24
N ILE A 128 -25.77 9.00 21.23
CA ILE A 128 -25.27 9.48 22.52
C ILE A 128 -23.97 8.73 22.79
N PHE A 129 -22.90 9.46 23.05
CA PHE A 129 -21.65 8.86 23.51
C PHE A 129 -21.73 8.62 25.02
N VAL A 130 -21.76 7.37 25.46
CA VAL A 130 -21.85 7.00 26.88
C VAL A 130 -20.47 6.60 27.38
N CYS A 131 -20.00 7.28 28.42
CA CYS A 131 -18.78 6.93 29.12
C CYS A 131 -19.09 6.75 30.61
N SER A 132 -18.93 5.53 31.12
CA SER A 132 -19.11 5.20 32.53
C SER A 132 -17.80 4.73 33.15
N GLN A 133 -17.43 5.33 34.28
CA GLN A 133 -16.28 4.87 35.06
C GLN A 133 -16.67 3.62 35.86
N VAL A 134 -15.90 2.54 35.69
CA VAL A 134 -16.05 1.30 36.44
C VAL A 134 -14.84 1.15 37.35
N GLU A 135 -15.09 0.84 38.63
CA GLU A 135 -14.03 0.49 39.57
C GLU A 135 -13.37 -0.83 39.14
N SER A 136 -12.07 -0.78 38.88
CA SER A 136 -11.28 -1.96 38.54
C SER A 136 -11.28 -2.93 39.72
N ARG A 137 -11.79 -4.16 39.55
CA ARG A 137 -11.56 -5.24 40.52
C ARG A 137 -10.09 -5.67 40.45
N ASN A 138 -9.28 -5.15 41.38
CA ASN A 138 -7.98 -5.61 41.87
C ASN A 138 -7.20 -6.65 41.04
N LEU A 139 -6.09 -6.20 40.45
CA LEU A 139 -4.85 -6.98 40.28
C LEU A 139 -3.67 -6.04 40.53
N HIS A 140 -3.22 -5.96 41.79
CA HIS A 140 -2.01 -5.21 42.15
C HIS A 140 -0.77 -6.00 41.72
N HIS A 141 -0.04 -5.51 40.70
CA HIS A 141 1.32 -5.94 40.42
C HIS A 141 2.33 -4.93 41.02
N PRO A 142 3.36 -5.34 41.78
CA PRO A 142 4.20 -4.42 42.56
C PRO A 142 5.18 -3.55 41.75
N PHE A 143 5.20 -3.66 40.42
CA PHE A 143 6.15 -2.96 39.55
C PHE A 143 5.50 -2.02 38.54
N ASP A 144 4.18 -1.79 38.63
CA ASP A 144 3.47 -0.92 37.71
C ASP A 144 3.23 0.46 38.37
N HIS A 145 4.08 1.44 38.04
CA HIS A 145 3.96 2.81 38.55
C HIS A 145 2.78 3.60 37.95
N ASN A 146 1.96 2.96 37.09
CA ASN A 146 0.75 3.54 36.49
C ASN A 146 -0.57 2.87 36.96
N ALA A 147 -0.58 2.14 38.09
CA ALA A 147 -1.75 1.42 38.58
C ALA A 147 -2.82 2.30 39.28
N THR A 148 -3.34 3.33 38.58
CA THR A 148 -4.64 3.96 38.87
C THR A 148 -5.43 4.21 37.59
N LEU A 149 -5.48 3.23 36.70
CA LEU A 149 -6.40 3.29 35.55
C LEU A 149 -7.77 2.77 35.98
N ARG A 150 -8.66 3.70 36.32
CA ARG A 150 -10.12 3.45 36.33
C ARG A 150 -10.48 2.89 34.95
N SER A 151 -11.16 1.76 34.88
CA SER A 151 -11.65 1.22 33.60
C SER A 151 -12.84 2.08 33.15
N GLU A 152 -12.64 2.91 32.13
CA GLU A 152 -13.75 3.59 31.46
C GLU A 152 -14.39 2.61 30.47
N VAL A 153 -15.69 2.32 30.63
CA VAL A 153 -16.47 1.63 29.61
C VAL A 153 -17.09 2.67 28.71
N ARG A 154 -16.79 2.58 27.41
CA ARG A 154 -17.27 3.49 26.37
C ARG A 154 -18.18 2.76 25.40
N SER A 155 -19.29 3.39 25.07
CA SER A 155 -20.23 2.87 24.09
C SER A 155 -21.00 4.00 23.42
N PHE A 156 -21.57 3.71 22.26
CA PHE A 156 -22.54 4.58 21.62
C PHE A 156 -23.94 3.99 21.78
N GLU A 157 -24.87 4.81 22.25
CA GLU A 157 -26.29 4.49 22.24
C GLU A 157 -26.98 5.19 21.07
N VAL A 158 -27.65 4.41 20.22
CA VAL A 158 -28.34 4.91 19.02
C VAL A 158 -29.83 4.67 19.17
N SER A 159 -30.60 5.74 19.34
CA SER A 159 -32.06 5.69 19.47
C SER A 159 -32.76 6.11 18.18
N PHE A 160 -33.70 5.28 17.70
CA PHE A 160 -34.44 5.54 16.45
C PHE A 160 -35.80 4.81 16.42
N PRO A 161 -36.72 5.15 15.50
CA PRO A 161 -38.02 4.49 15.42
C PRO A 161 -37.92 3.00 15.09
N LYS A 162 -38.58 2.15 15.89
CA LYS A 162 -38.51 0.67 15.79
C LYS A 162 -38.86 0.12 14.40
N LYS A 163 -39.74 0.80 13.66
CA LYS A 163 -40.12 0.45 12.27
C LYS A 163 -38.94 0.45 11.28
N HIS A 164 -37.84 1.11 11.61
CA HIS A 164 -36.67 1.22 10.73
C HIS A 164 -35.48 0.34 11.19
N LYS A 165 -35.71 -0.65 12.06
CA LYS A 165 -34.67 -1.56 12.55
C LYS A 165 -33.86 -2.23 11.44
N GLU A 166 -34.55 -2.79 10.45
CA GLU A 166 -33.90 -3.48 9.32
C GLU A 166 -33.07 -2.51 8.48
N MET A 167 -33.63 -1.33 8.16
CA MET A 167 -32.89 -0.27 7.46
C MET A 167 -31.67 0.24 8.25
N ALA A 168 -31.76 0.30 9.57
CA ALA A 168 -30.65 0.67 10.44
C ALA A 168 -29.49 -0.33 10.32
N LEU A 169 -29.79 -1.64 10.35
CA LEU A 169 -28.78 -2.71 10.33
C LEU A 169 -28.23 -2.98 8.92
N GLU A 170 -29.07 -2.98 7.90
CA GLU A 170 -28.67 -3.40 6.54
C GLU A 170 -28.18 -2.24 5.66
N SER A 171 -28.58 -1.00 5.97
CA SER A 171 -28.26 0.17 5.13
C SER A 171 -27.52 1.28 5.87
N TYR A 172 -27.96 1.65 7.08
CA TYR A 172 -27.41 2.81 7.78
C TYR A 172 -26.04 2.52 8.41
N LEU A 173 -25.89 1.44 9.19
CA LEU A 173 -24.59 1.08 9.76
C LEU A 173 -23.53 0.78 8.68
N PRO A 174 -23.82 0.01 7.61
CA PRO A 174 -22.86 -0.16 6.51
C PRO A 174 -22.55 1.13 5.75
N HIS A 175 -23.47 2.10 5.74
CA HIS A 175 -23.19 3.43 5.20
C HIS A 175 -22.20 4.18 6.10
N ILE A 176 -22.40 4.20 7.42
CA ILE A 176 -21.46 4.82 8.37
C ILE A 176 -20.06 4.21 8.24
N VAL A 177 -19.95 2.88 8.15
CA VAL A 177 -18.66 2.20 7.98
C VAL A 177 -17.97 2.66 6.69
N ARG A 178 -18.68 2.67 5.56
CA ARG A 178 -18.11 3.11 4.28
C ARG A 178 -17.70 4.59 4.27
N GLU A 179 -18.53 5.47 4.83
CA GLU A 179 -18.23 6.90 4.92
C GLU A 179 -17.03 7.14 5.84
N ALA A 180 -16.97 6.46 7.00
CA ALA A 180 -15.84 6.54 7.91
C ALA A 180 -14.55 6.04 7.26
N GLU A 181 -14.58 4.91 6.55
CA GLU A 181 -13.44 4.40 5.78
C GLU A 181 -12.95 5.43 4.74
N SER A 182 -13.87 6.10 4.05
CA SER A 182 -13.55 7.18 3.10
C SER A 182 -12.89 8.37 3.80
N MET A 183 -13.44 8.82 4.92
CA MET A 183 -12.90 9.94 5.70
C MET A 183 -11.51 9.65 6.28
N VAL A 184 -11.31 8.44 6.81
CA VAL A 184 -10.00 7.99 7.28
C VAL A 184 -9.02 8.00 6.12
N GLN A 185 -9.41 7.50 4.95
CA GLN A 185 -8.54 7.49 3.77
C GLN A 185 -8.19 8.91 3.27
N GLU A 186 -9.12 9.84 3.29
CA GLU A 186 -8.87 11.24 2.90
C GLU A 186 -7.89 11.93 3.84
N LYS A 187 -8.02 11.69 5.15
CA LYS A 187 -7.16 12.30 6.19
C LYS A 187 -5.86 11.52 6.43
N LYS A 188 -5.72 10.34 5.83
CA LYS A 188 -4.59 9.42 6.05
C LYS A 188 -3.28 10.07 5.65
N THR A 189 -2.36 10.18 6.60
CA THR A 189 -0.95 10.39 6.32
C THR A 189 -0.35 9.07 5.85
N LEU A 190 0.30 9.09 4.69
CA LEU A 190 0.96 7.90 4.17
C LEU A 190 2.11 7.49 5.08
N ARG A 191 2.32 6.18 5.20
CA ARG A 191 3.44 5.62 5.93
C ARG A 191 4.28 4.74 5.02
N ILE A 192 5.58 4.72 5.29
CA ILE A 192 6.51 3.74 4.78
C ILE A 192 6.86 2.79 5.92
N PHE A 193 6.82 1.50 5.64
CA PHE A 193 7.11 0.44 6.58
C PHE A 193 8.42 -0.23 6.16
N SER A 194 9.41 -0.20 7.06
CA SER A 194 10.64 -0.98 6.92
C SER A 194 10.57 -2.23 7.80
N VAL A 195 11.34 -3.25 7.48
CA VAL A 195 11.40 -4.47 8.29
C VAL A 195 12.06 -4.16 9.65
N ASP A 196 11.47 -4.65 10.74
CA ASP A 196 12.11 -4.68 12.06
C ASP A 196 12.75 -6.05 12.29
N TYR A 197 14.06 -6.15 12.03
CA TYR A 197 14.79 -7.41 12.11
C TYR A 197 14.93 -7.95 13.54
N ASP A 198 14.93 -7.07 14.53
CA ASP A 198 15.05 -7.47 15.93
C ASP A 198 13.76 -8.10 16.43
N ASN A 199 12.61 -7.60 15.95
CA ASN A 199 11.28 -8.05 16.37
C ASN A 199 10.57 -9.00 15.40
N ILE A 200 11.22 -9.43 14.30
CA ILE A 200 10.62 -10.32 13.28
C ILE A 200 10.21 -11.71 13.84
N TYR A 201 10.81 -12.12 14.95
CA TYR A 201 10.46 -13.36 15.66
C TYR A 201 9.42 -13.16 16.78
N GLY A 202 9.05 -11.90 17.06
CA GLY A 202 8.00 -11.52 18.01
C GLY A 202 6.59 -11.60 17.42
N ASN A 203 5.72 -10.66 17.79
CA ASN A 203 4.37 -10.61 17.26
C ASN A 203 4.36 -10.23 15.78
N LEU A 204 3.42 -10.81 15.03
CA LEU A 204 3.25 -10.51 13.59
C LEU A 204 3.01 -9.01 13.33
N ALA A 205 2.37 -8.30 14.27
CA ALA A 205 2.10 -6.88 14.19
C ALA A 205 3.36 -6.00 14.26
N ASP A 206 4.44 -6.51 14.87
CA ASP A 206 5.68 -5.77 15.11
C ASP A 206 6.73 -6.00 14.00
N ALA A 207 6.40 -6.84 13.00
CA ALA A 207 7.33 -7.16 11.92
C ALA A 207 7.66 -5.97 11.01
N TRP A 208 6.77 -4.97 10.98
CA TRP A 208 6.88 -3.78 10.15
C TRP A 208 6.92 -2.51 11.01
N LYS A 209 7.99 -1.73 10.85
CA LYS A 209 8.19 -0.47 11.57
C LYS A 209 7.65 0.71 10.76
N PRO A 210 6.59 1.40 11.20
CA PRO A 210 6.03 2.53 10.48
C PRO A 210 6.88 3.80 10.63
N VAL A 211 7.05 4.51 9.53
CA VAL A 211 7.59 5.87 9.45
C VAL A 211 6.65 6.71 8.59
N ASN A 212 6.44 7.98 8.93
CA ASN A 212 5.63 8.87 8.09
C ASN A 212 6.32 9.09 6.74
N LEU A 213 5.57 8.93 5.66
CA LEU A 213 6.03 9.19 4.30
C LEU A 213 5.49 10.53 3.82
N ASP A 214 6.37 11.53 3.80
CA ASP A 214 6.10 12.86 3.26
C ASP A 214 6.91 13.11 1.98
N HIS A 215 6.72 12.25 0.98
CA HIS A 215 7.41 12.37 -0.30
C HIS A 215 6.69 13.35 -1.24
N PRO A 216 7.36 14.37 -1.81
CA PRO A 216 6.70 15.42 -2.61
C PRO A 216 6.30 14.96 -4.02
N ALA A 217 6.85 13.85 -4.53
CA ALA A 217 6.57 13.41 -5.89
C ALA A 217 5.09 13.04 -6.10
N THR A 218 4.50 13.63 -7.14
CA THR A 218 3.18 13.30 -7.66
C THR A 218 3.30 12.98 -9.15
N PHE A 219 2.26 12.42 -9.73
CA PHE A 219 2.20 12.24 -11.19
C PHE A 219 2.35 13.56 -11.94
N GLN A 220 2.03 14.71 -11.33
CA GLN A 220 2.19 16.03 -11.94
C GLN A 220 3.65 16.50 -11.95
N THR A 221 4.44 16.15 -10.94
CA THR A 221 5.84 16.58 -10.82
C THR A 221 6.81 15.61 -11.50
N LEU A 222 6.40 14.37 -11.75
CA LEU A 222 7.23 13.32 -12.33
C LEU A 222 7.47 13.56 -13.83
N ALA A 223 8.74 13.70 -14.22
CA ALA A 223 9.18 13.81 -15.61
C ALA A 223 9.08 12.47 -16.35
N LEU A 224 7.87 12.15 -16.81
CA LEU A 224 7.55 10.94 -17.55
C LEU A 224 6.81 11.30 -18.85
N ASP A 225 6.93 10.44 -19.86
CA ASP A 225 6.13 10.55 -21.08
C ASP A 225 4.61 10.59 -20.77
N ALA A 226 3.88 11.44 -21.49
CA ALA A 226 2.46 11.69 -21.23
C ALA A 226 1.60 10.45 -21.50
N GLN A 227 1.91 9.68 -22.54
CA GLN A 227 1.17 8.47 -22.89
C GLN A 227 1.42 7.36 -21.87
N LEU A 228 2.69 7.17 -21.47
CA LEU A 228 3.04 6.20 -20.44
C LEU A 228 2.38 6.54 -19.09
N LYS A 229 2.42 7.81 -18.70
CA LYS A 229 1.74 8.32 -17.50
C LYS A 229 0.24 8.05 -17.52
N GLY A 230 -0.44 8.32 -18.63
CA GLY A 230 -1.86 8.03 -18.80
C GLY A 230 -2.19 6.55 -18.66
N THR A 231 -1.37 5.70 -19.29
CA THR A 231 -1.52 4.23 -19.22
C THR A 231 -1.41 3.70 -17.79
N ILE A 232 -0.46 4.22 -17.01
CA ILE A 232 -0.27 3.82 -15.61
C ILE A 232 -1.47 4.26 -14.76
N LEU A 233 -1.93 5.51 -14.92
CA LEU A 233 -3.09 6.04 -14.18
C LEU A 233 -4.36 5.25 -14.48
N GLU A 234 -4.62 4.94 -15.74
CA GLU A 234 -5.76 4.13 -16.16
C GLU A 234 -5.71 2.72 -15.55
N ASP A 235 -4.54 2.07 -15.51
CA ASP A 235 -4.41 0.75 -14.90
C ASP A 235 -4.62 0.78 -13.39
N LEU A 236 -4.11 1.82 -12.71
CA LEU A 236 -4.32 2.03 -11.28
C LEU A 236 -5.80 2.25 -10.92
N GLU A 237 -6.49 3.12 -11.66
CA GLU A 237 -7.93 3.33 -11.46
C GLU A 237 -8.71 2.03 -11.73
N ARG A 238 -8.33 1.33 -12.79
CA ARG A 238 -8.93 0.05 -13.17
C ARG A 238 -8.74 -1.00 -12.08
N PHE A 239 -7.58 -1.03 -11.42
CA PHE A 239 -7.30 -1.93 -10.31
C PHE A 239 -8.20 -1.66 -9.11
N VAL A 240 -8.30 -0.40 -8.67
CA VAL A 240 -9.12 0.01 -7.50
C VAL A 240 -10.61 -0.25 -7.74
N LYS A 241 -11.12 0.04 -8.95
CA LYS A 241 -12.55 -0.12 -9.28
C LYS A 241 -12.99 -1.59 -9.40
N ARG A 242 -12.08 -2.56 -9.45
CA ARG A 242 -12.36 -3.95 -9.85
C ARG A 242 -12.41 -4.98 -8.70
N LYS A 243 -12.54 -4.56 -7.45
CA LYS A 243 -12.69 -5.46 -6.28
C LYS A 243 -13.63 -6.65 -6.55
N ASP A 244 -14.87 -6.36 -6.93
CA ASP A 244 -15.90 -7.39 -7.15
C ASP A 244 -15.60 -8.27 -8.35
N TYR A 245 -14.92 -7.73 -9.37
CA TYR A 245 -14.50 -8.50 -10.53
C TYR A 245 -13.47 -9.56 -10.14
N TYR A 246 -12.43 -9.20 -9.38
CA TYR A 246 -11.41 -10.13 -8.89
C TYR A 246 -12.04 -11.25 -8.06
N ARG A 247 -12.95 -10.89 -7.15
CA ARG A 247 -13.71 -11.84 -6.33
C ARG A 247 -14.57 -12.78 -7.18
N LYS A 248 -15.29 -12.25 -8.19
CA LYS A 248 -16.14 -13.03 -9.09
C LYS A 248 -15.36 -14.06 -9.90
N VAL A 249 -14.14 -13.74 -10.33
CA VAL A 249 -13.29 -14.65 -11.10
C VAL A 249 -12.41 -15.54 -10.23
N GLY A 250 -12.55 -15.48 -8.90
CA GLY A 250 -11.80 -16.31 -7.96
C GLY A 250 -10.30 -16.02 -7.93
N LYS A 251 -9.89 -14.77 -8.22
CA LYS A 251 -8.48 -14.35 -8.20
C LYS A 251 -8.22 -13.41 -7.01
N ALA A 252 -7.05 -13.56 -6.39
CA ALA A 252 -6.58 -12.62 -5.38
C ALA A 252 -6.53 -11.19 -5.96
N TRP A 253 -7.02 -10.20 -5.20
CA TRP A 253 -7.08 -8.81 -5.65
C TRP A 253 -5.73 -8.12 -5.49
N LYS A 254 -4.81 -8.48 -6.40
CA LYS A 254 -3.44 -7.97 -6.46
C LYS A 254 -3.06 -7.55 -7.87
N ARG A 255 -2.05 -6.67 -7.97
CA ARG A 255 -1.49 -6.21 -9.25
C ARG A 255 0.03 -6.09 -9.15
N GLY A 256 0.75 -6.71 -10.09
CA GLY A 256 2.21 -6.65 -10.13
C GLY A 256 2.74 -5.67 -11.17
N TYR A 257 3.71 -4.84 -10.80
CA TYR A 257 4.44 -3.93 -11.66
C TYR A 257 5.93 -4.27 -11.66
N LEU A 258 6.56 -4.14 -12.83
CA LEU A 258 8.00 -4.14 -13.00
C LEU A 258 8.42 -2.79 -13.57
N LEU A 259 9.15 -2.00 -12.80
CA LEU A 259 9.75 -0.75 -13.23
C LEU A 259 11.20 -1.03 -13.61
N TYR A 260 11.57 -0.80 -14.87
CA TYR A 260 12.93 -1.09 -15.33
C TYR A 260 13.51 0.03 -16.19
N GLY A 261 14.82 0.22 -16.09
CA GLY A 261 15.56 1.22 -16.86
C GLY A 261 16.76 1.75 -16.08
N PRO A 262 17.58 2.64 -16.68
CA PRO A 262 18.80 3.16 -16.07
C PRO A 262 18.57 3.78 -14.67
N PRO A 263 19.61 3.85 -13.82
CA PRO A 263 19.55 4.60 -12.57
C PRO A 263 19.27 6.09 -12.86
N GLY A 264 18.60 6.79 -11.94
CA GLY A 264 18.28 8.21 -12.12
C GLY A 264 17.08 8.52 -13.03
N THR A 265 16.33 7.51 -13.48
CA THR A 265 15.11 7.68 -14.30
C THR A 265 13.83 7.91 -13.49
N GLY A 266 13.91 7.90 -12.16
CA GLY A 266 12.78 8.19 -11.28
C GLY A 266 11.90 6.98 -10.93
N LYS A 267 12.44 5.75 -10.94
CA LYS A 267 11.72 4.53 -10.52
C LYS A 267 11.09 4.67 -9.13
N SER A 268 11.87 4.99 -8.10
CA SER A 268 11.36 5.18 -6.74
C SER A 268 10.45 6.42 -6.61
N SER A 269 10.71 7.48 -7.40
CA SER A 269 9.81 8.65 -7.45
C SER A 269 8.44 8.32 -8.05
N LEU A 270 8.37 7.40 -9.02
CA LEU A 270 7.11 6.90 -9.57
C LEU A 270 6.35 6.10 -8.51
N ILE A 271 7.01 5.24 -7.74
CA ILE A 271 6.40 4.49 -6.63
C ILE A 271 5.77 5.46 -5.62
N ALA A 272 6.51 6.50 -5.22
CA ALA A 272 5.99 7.52 -4.32
C ALA A 272 4.78 8.26 -4.94
N ALA A 273 4.81 8.58 -6.23
CA ALA A 273 3.68 9.19 -6.93
C ALA A 273 2.44 8.26 -6.97
N MET A 274 2.64 6.96 -7.17
CA MET A 274 1.58 5.95 -7.11
C MET A 274 0.96 5.86 -5.71
N ALA A 275 1.79 5.82 -4.66
CA ALA A 275 1.35 5.83 -3.27
C ALA A 275 0.54 7.09 -2.94
N ASN A 276 1.04 8.26 -3.34
CA ASN A 276 0.38 9.55 -3.15
C ASN A 276 -0.98 9.65 -3.85
N TYR A 277 -1.08 9.08 -5.05
CA TYR A 277 -2.32 9.05 -5.84
C TYR A 277 -3.37 8.11 -5.24
N LEU A 278 -2.96 6.90 -4.83
CA LEU A 278 -3.86 5.87 -4.30
C LEU A 278 -4.19 6.03 -2.81
N LYS A 279 -3.37 6.78 -2.07
CA LYS A 279 -3.34 6.81 -0.60
C LYS A 279 -3.01 5.44 0.01
N PHE A 280 -2.09 4.71 -0.62
CA PHE A 280 -1.62 3.41 -0.15
C PHE A 280 -0.32 3.55 0.64
N ASP A 281 -0.19 2.78 1.72
CA ASP A 281 1.06 2.73 2.50
C ASP A 281 2.13 1.93 1.74
N ILE A 282 3.39 2.34 1.85
CA ILE A 282 4.52 1.66 1.21
C ILE A 282 5.13 0.66 2.19
N TYR A 283 5.41 -0.54 1.74
CA TYR A 283 6.14 -1.57 2.45
C TYR A 283 7.43 -1.85 1.69
N ASP A 284 8.55 -1.46 2.27
CA ASP A 284 9.86 -1.58 1.65
C ASP A 284 10.51 -2.90 2.08
N LEU A 285 10.68 -3.81 1.12
CA LEU A 285 11.16 -5.17 1.37
C LEU A 285 12.54 -5.36 0.73
N GLU A 286 13.56 -5.37 1.59
CA GLU A 286 14.92 -5.71 1.20
C GLU A 286 15.15 -7.23 1.33
N LEU A 287 15.38 -7.90 0.20
CA LEU A 287 15.52 -9.38 0.19
C LEU A 287 16.88 -9.86 0.71
N THR A 288 17.92 -9.05 0.56
CA THR A 288 19.31 -9.33 0.96
C THR A 288 19.49 -9.50 2.46
N GLU A 289 18.65 -8.84 3.26
CA GLU A 289 18.74 -8.88 4.72
C GLU A 289 17.94 -10.04 5.35
N LEU A 290 17.11 -10.74 4.57
CA LEU A 290 16.30 -11.87 5.05
C LEU A 290 17.11 -13.17 5.11
N ARG A 291 17.01 -13.88 6.25
CA ARG A 291 17.77 -15.11 6.47
C ARG A 291 17.09 -16.33 5.87
N CYS A 292 15.76 -16.35 5.87
CA CYS A 292 15.01 -17.52 5.43
C CYS A 292 13.62 -17.22 4.86
N ASN A 293 13.11 -18.14 4.04
CA ASN A 293 11.78 -18.03 3.42
C ASN A 293 10.60 -17.96 4.42
N SER A 294 10.78 -18.40 5.68
CA SER A 294 9.74 -18.24 6.70
C SER A 294 9.61 -16.81 7.20
N GLU A 295 10.71 -16.05 7.27
CA GLU A 295 10.66 -14.61 7.60
C GLU A 295 9.94 -13.85 6.49
N LEU A 296 10.30 -14.13 5.23
CA LEU A 296 9.61 -13.55 4.09
C LEU A 296 8.09 -13.83 4.14
N ARG A 297 7.70 -15.07 4.44
CA ARG A 297 6.28 -15.42 4.58
C ARG A 297 5.60 -14.60 5.67
N LYS A 298 6.22 -14.43 6.83
CA LYS A 298 5.66 -13.63 7.92
C LYS A 298 5.44 -12.18 7.47
N LEU A 299 6.42 -11.57 6.81
CA LEU A 299 6.34 -10.19 6.32
C LEU A 299 5.19 -9.99 5.31
N LEU A 300 5.05 -10.92 4.37
CA LEU A 300 3.97 -10.88 3.38
C LEU A 300 2.57 -11.03 4.01
N ILE A 301 2.44 -11.84 5.06
CA ILE A 301 1.18 -11.99 5.81
C ILE A 301 0.92 -10.74 6.66
N ALA A 302 1.96 -10.18 7.29
CA ALA A 302 1.87 -8.98 8.13
C ALA A 302 1.61 -7.67 7.35
N THR A 303 1.79 -7.69 6.03
CA THR A 303 1.50 -6.54 5.16
C THR A 303 0.00 -6.23 5.24
N ALA A 304 -0.39 -4.97 5.48
CA ALA A 304 -1.80 -4.59 5.52
C ALA A 304 -2.43 -4.53 4.12
N ASN A 305 -3.76 -4.45 4.05
CA ASN A 305 -4.48 -4.14 2.80
C ASN A 305 -4.24 -2.67 2.40
N ARG A 306 -4.53 -2.31 1.14
CA ARG A 306 -4.32 -0.94 0.60
C ARG A 306 -2.87 -0.51 0.71
N SER A 307 -2.00 -1.40 0.25
CA SER A 307 -0.55 -1.30 0.38
C SER A 307 0.15 -1.47 -0.96
N ILE A 308 1.33 -0.87 -1.05
CA ILE A 308 2.30 -1.07 -2.12
C ILE A 308 3.50 -1.78 -1.50
N LEU A 309 3.71 -3.05 -1.84
CA LEU A 309 4.93 -3.77 -1.50
C LEU A 309 5.99 -3.49 -2.55
N VAL A 310 7.12 -2.94 -2.13
CA VAL A 310 8.24 -2.58 -2.99
C VAL A 310 9.37 -3.57 -2.76
N VAL A 311 9.93 -4.06 -3.86
CA VAL A 311 11.14 -4.88 -3.86
C VAL A 311 12.13 -4.21 -4.79
N GLU A 312 13.06 -3.47 -4.20
CA GLU A 312 14.05 -2.70 -4.96
C GLU A 312 15.20 -3.59 -5.47
N ASP A 313 15.75 -3.18 -6.61
CA ASP A 313 16.98 -3.70 -7.23
C ASP A 313 17.12 -5.22 -7.23
N ILE A 314 16.12 -5.89 -7.82
CA ILE A 314 16.08 -7.37 -7.89
C ILE A 314 17.26 -7.96 -8.70
N ASP A 315 17.88 -7.20 -9.59
CA ASP A 315 19.10 -7.60 -10.30
C ASP A 315 20.30 -7.74 -9.36
N CYS A 316 20.46 -6.83 -8.39
CA CYS A 316 21.51 -6.94 -7.37
C CYS A 316 21.30 -8.17 -6.48
N THR A 317 20.05 -8.52 -6.18
CA THR A 317 19.71 -9.73 -5.41
C THR A 317 20.12 -11.01 -6.15
N ILE A 318 19.93 -11.06 -7.47
CA ILE A 318 20.32 -12.21 -8.31
C ILE A 318 21.85 -12.34 -8.34
N GLU A 319 22.57 -11.25 -8.62
CA GLU A 319 24.04 -11.26 -8.66
C GLU A 319 24.65 -11.68 -7.31
N PHE A 320 24.04 -11.25 -6.21
CA PHE A 320 24.47 -11.66 -4.87
C PHE A 320 24.30 -13.17 -4.66
N GLN A 321 23.18 -13.74 -5.11
CA GLN A 321 22.93 -15.19 -5.03
C GLN A 321 23.90 -15.99 -5.89
N ASP A 322 24.19 -15.53 -7.10
CA ASP A 322 25.13 -16.21 -8.01
C ASP A 322 26.55 -16.22 -7.42
N ARG A 323 27.04 -15.08 -6.92
CA ARG A 323 28.36 -15.01 -6.25
C ARG A 323 28.46 -15.92 -5.03
N LEU A 324 27.39 -16.02 -4.25
CA LEU A 324 27.35 -16.92 -3.10
C LEU A 324 27.31 -18.39 -3.51
N ALA A 325 26.58 -18.73 -4.56
CA ALA A 325 26.56 -20.10 -5.09
C ALA A 325 27.96 -20.52 -5.57
N GLU A 326 28.68 -19.62 -6.25
CA GLU A 326 30.07 -19.84 -6.68
C GLU A 326 31.03 -19.98 -5.49
N ALA A 327 30.93 -19.11 -4.47
CA ALA A 327 31.75 -19.19 -3.26
C ALA A 327 31.52 -20.50 -2.49
N ASN A 328 30.26 -20.92 -2.34
CA ASN A 328 29.89 -22.19 -1.70
C ASN A 328 30.34 -23.41 -2.52
N ALA A 329 30.40 -23.31 -3.85
CA ALA A 329 30.93 -24.37 -4.71
C ALA A 329 32.46 -24.48 -4.64
N ALA A 330 33.16 -23.38 -4.32
CA ALA A 330 34.61 -23.35 -4.14
C ALA A 330 35.06 -23.86 -2.75
N GLU A 331 34.26 -23.68 -1.70
CA GLU A 331 34.56 -24.16 -0.34
C GLU A 331 34.04 -25.59 -0.09
N PHE A 332 34.75 -26.59 -0.60
CA PHE A 332 34.43 -28.02 -0.45
C PHE A 332 34.51 -28.61 0.99
N HIS A 333 34.62 -27.81 2.05
CA HIS A 333 34.96 -28.32 3.40
C HIS A 333 34.30 -27.66 4.63
N ALA A 334 33.11 -27.05 4.53
CA ALA A 334 32.38 -26.60 5.73
C ALA A 334 31.23 -27.55 6.10
N HIS A 335 31.29 -28.15 7.29
CA HIS A 335 30.29 -29.05 7.90
C HIS A 335 28.96 -28.36 8.31
N TYR A 336 28.66 -27.18 7.79
CA TYR A 336 27.41 -26.48 8.06
C TYR A 336 26.44 -26.64 6.88
N PRO A 337 25.18 -27.03 7.12
CA PRO A 337 24.19 -27.03 6.05
C PRO A 337 24.07 -25.61 5.49
N PRO A 338 24.00 -25.44 4.15
CA PRO A 338 23.82 -24.12 3.55
C PRO A 338 22.57 -23.48 4.17
N GLN A 339 22.73 -22.29 4.75
CA GLN A 339 21.59 -21.53 5.26
C GLN A 339 20.60 -21.32 4.12
N LYS A 340 19.32 -21.66 4.35
CA LYS A 340 18.26 -21.54 3.35
C LYS A 340 17.95 -20.06 3.09
N GLN A 341 18.76 -19.41 2.27
CA GLN A 341 18.59 -18.02 1.88
C GLN A 341 17.28 -17.81 1.11
N VAL A 342 16.80 -16.58 1.16
CA VAL A 342 15.64 -16.13 0.37
C VAL A 342 16.06 -16.01 -1.09
N THR A 343 15.29 -16.63 -1.98
CA THR A 343 15.49 -16.50 -3.43
C THR A 343 14.36 -15.68 -4.05
N LEU A 344 14.65 -15.01 -5.16
CA LEU A 344 13.64 -14.27 -5.92
C LEU A 344 12.51 -15.20 -6.39
N SER A 345 12.88 -16.43 -6.81
CA SER A 345 11.92 -17.50 -7.11
C SER A 345 11.07 -17.90 -5.90
N GLY A 346 11.66 -17.92 -4.71
CA GLY A 346 10.96 -18.13 -3.44
C GLY A 346 9.89 -17.07 -3.20
N LEU A 347 10.26 -15.79 -3.31
CA LEU A 347 9.32 -14.66 -3.21
C LEU A 347 8.15 -14.80 -4.18
N LEU A 348 8.42 -15.07 -5.46
CA LEU A 348 7.36 -15.17 -6.45
C LEU A 348 6.43 -16.36 -6.22
N ASN A 349 6.95 -17.48 -5.71
CA ASN A 349 6.11 -18.61 -5.32
C ASN A 349 5.15 -18.25 -4.18
N PHE A 350 5.53 -17.35 -3.27
CA PHE A 350 4.63 -16.83 -2.25
C PHE A 350 3.62 -15.85 -2.82
N ILE A 351 4.07 -14.96 -3.71
CA ILE A 351 3.21 -13.98 -4.36
C ILE A 351 2.16 -14.67 -5.22
N ASP A 352 2.47 -15.77 -5.89
CA ASP A 352 1.55 -16.48 -6.79
C ASP A 352 0.74 -17.59 -6.07
N GLY A 353 1.28 -18.13 -4.98
CA GLY A 353 0.69 -19.26 -4.26
C GLY A 353 -0.56 -18.93 -3.42
N LEU A 354 -1.06 -19.93 -2.71
CA LEU A 354 -2.28 -19.82 -1.88
C LEU A 354 -2.17 -18.74 -0.79
N TRP A 355 -0.96 -18.45 -0.32
CA TRP A 355 -0.66 -17.40 0.66
C TRP A 355 -0.96 -15.99 0.14
N SER A 356 -1.03 -15.81 -1.18
CA SER A 356 -1.43 -14.54 -1.79
C SER A 356 -2.90 -14.17 -1.56
N SER A 357 -3.70 -15.11 -1.04
CA SER A 357 -5.10 -14.89 -0.66
C SER A 357 -5.24 -14.32 0.77
N CYS A 358 -4.15 -14.21 1.53
CA CYS A 358 -4.17 -13.71 2.91
C CYS A 358 -4.28 -12.17 2.99
N GLY A 359 -4.55 -11.49 1.88
CA GLY A 359 -4.80 -10.06 1.82
C GLY A 359 -5.50 -9.64 0.54
N ASP A 360 -6.25 -8.55 0.64
CA ASP A 360 -7.01 -7.96 -0.46
C ASP A 360 -6.44 -6.56 -0.77
N GLU A 361 -6.53 -6.13 -2.04
CA GLU A 361 -6.16 -4.78 -2.48
C GLU A 361 -4.68 -4.43 -2.29
N ARG A 362 -3.79 -5.20 -2.94
CA ARG A 362 -2.33 -4.99 -2.85
C ARG A 362 -1.69 -4.76 -4.22
N ILE A 363 -0.78 -3.80 -4.29
CA ILE A 363 0.10 -3.60 -5.44
C ILE A 363 1.49 -4.06 -5.06
N ILE A 364 2.17 -4.77 -5.96
CA ILE A 364 3.54 -5.24 -5.76
C ILE A 364 4.38 -4.62 -6.87
N ILE A 365 5.44 -3.90 -6.51
CA ILE A 365 6.30 -3.21 -7.46
C ILE A 365 7.72 -3.73 -7.30
N PHE A 366 8.28 -4.19 -8.42
CA PHE A 366 9.68 -4.59 -8.54
C PHE A 366 10.44 -3.53 -9.31
N THR A 367 11.63 -3.16 -8.85
CA THR A 367 12.55 -2.30 -9.61
C THR A 367 13.77 -3.08 -10.08
N THR A 368 14.23 -2.78 -11.29
CA THR A 368 15.49 -3.32 -11.79
C THR A 368 16.18 -2.35 -12.75
N ASN A 369 17.50 -2.36 -12.81
CA ASN A 369 18.23 -1.63 -13.86
C ASN A 369 18.36 -2.47 -15.14
N HIS A 370 18.31 -3.80 -15.01
CA HIS A 370 18.66 -4.77 -16.06
C HIS A 370 17.58 -5.83 -16.24
N LYS A 371 16.56 -5.54 -17.05
CA LYS A 371 15.45 -6.47 -17.30
C LYS A 371 15.92 -7.78 -17.95
N GLU A 372 16.95 -7.71 -18.79
CA GLU A 372 17.55 -8.82 -19.51
C GLU A 372 18.21 -9.87 -18.61
N LYS A 373 18.60 -9.49 -17.38
CA LYS A 373 19.16 -10.41 -16.39
C LYS A 373 18.10 -11.23 -15.66
N LEU A 374 16.82 -10.89 -15.82
CA LEU A 374 15.73 -11.57 -15.13
C LEU A 374 15.33 -12.85 -15.86
N ASP A 375 15.09 -13.93 -15.09
CA ASP A 375 14.53 -15.17 -15.63
C ASP A 375 13.13 -14.89 -16.24
N PRO A 376 12.88 -15.25 -17.52
CA PRO A 376 11.56 -15.09 -18.15
C PRO A 376 10.39 -15.73 -17.38
N ALA A 377 10.66 -16.73 -16.52
CA ALA A 377 9.65 -17.34 -15.65
C ALA A 377 9.09 -16.36 -14.60
N LEU A 378 9.83 -15.30 -14.26
CA LEU A 378 9.40 -14.25 -13.33
C LEU A 378 8.39 -13.30 -13.99
N LEU A 379 8.51 -13.10 -15.31
CA LEU A 379 7.72 -12.17 -16.13
C LEU A 379 6.34 -12.72 -16.56
N ARG A 380 5.90 -13.85 -15.97
CA ARG A 380 4.64 -14.48 -16.32
C ARG A 380 3.44 -13.68 -15.76
N PRO A 381 2.32 -13.58 -16.51
CA PRO A 381 1.10 -12.93 -16.03
C PRO A 381 0.62 -13.54 -14.70
N GLY A 382 0.16 -12.68 -13.79
CA GLY A 382 -0.19 -13.03 -12.40
C GLY A 382 0.92 -12.73 -11.38
N ARG A 383 2.16 -12.50 -11.84
CA ARG A 383 3.30 -12.08 -11.03
C ARG A 383 3.68 -10.62 -11.31
N MET A 384 4.23 -10.36 -12.48
CA MET A 384 4.58 -9.02 -12.97
C MET A 384 3.70 -8.74 -14.20
N ASP A 385 2.55 -8.10 -13.98
CA ASP A 385 1.55 -7.91 -15.04
C ASP A 385 1.86 -6.71 -15.94
N VAL A 386 2.37 -5.64 -15.33
CA VAL A 386 2.61 -4.37 -16.01
C VAL A 386 4.10 -4.10 -16.03
N HIS A 387 4.67 -3.98 -17.22
CA HIS A 387 6.09 -3.67 -17.42
C HIS A 387 6.22 -2.21 -17.85
N VAL A 388 6.86 -1.39 -17.02
CA VAL A 388 7.07 0.03 -17.27
C VAL A 388 8.54 0.27 -17.54
N HIS A 389 8.85 0.65 -18.78
CA HIS A 389 10.20 1.07 -19.15
C HIS A 389 10.40 2.55 -18.80
N MET A 390 11.21 2.81 -17.79
CA MET A 390 11.63 4.15 -17.38
C MET A 390 12.86 4.55 -18.21
N SER A 391 12.62 5.09 -19.40
CA SER A 391 13.66 5.47 -20.35
C SER A 391 14.35 6.80 -19.94
N TYR A 392 15.35 7.18 -20.75
CA TYR A 392 15.96 8.51 -20.72
C TYR A 392 14.94 9.65 -20.87
N CYS A 393 15.39 10.86 -20.51
CA CYS A 393 14.57 12.07 -20.52
C CYS A 393 14.01 12.33 -21.94
N THR A 394 12.73 12.67 -22.02
CA THR A 394 12.07 13.04 -23.26
C THR A 394 11.92 14.56 -23.34
N PRO A 395 11.68 15.14 -24.53
CA PRO A 395 11.33 16.56 -24.66
C PRO A 395 10.18 16.99 -23.73
N CYS A 396 9.15 16.14 -23.60
CA CYS A 396 8.04 16.37 -22.67
C CYS A 396 8.50 16.37 -21.20
N GLY A 397 9.36 15.41 -20.83
CA GLY A 397 9.97 15.36 -19.50
C GLY A 397 10.80 16.59 -19.20
N PHE A 398 11.62 17.05 -20.15
CA PHE A 398 12.41 18.27 -20.02
C PHE A 398 11.54 19.50 -19.81
N ARG A 399 10.49 19.72 -20.61
CA ARG A 399 9.59 20.86 -20.40
C ARG A 399 8.97 20.87 -19.01
N LEU A 400 8.64 19.69 -18.48
CA LEU A 400 8.14 19.59 -17.11
C LEU A 400 9.22 19.94 -16.07
N LEU A 401 10.45 19.46 -16.26
CA LEU A 401 11.58 19.84 -15.40
C LEU A 401 11.85 21.35 -15.46
N ALA A 402 11.90 21.95 -16.66
CA ALA A 402 12.08 23.39 -16.81
C ALA A 402 10.95 24.19 -16.14
N ALA A 403 9.69 23.73 -16.25
CA ALA A 403 8.57 24.38 -15.57
C ALA A 403 8.66 24.26 -14.03
N ASN A 404 9.09 23.10 -13.51
CA ASN A 404 9.14 22.85 -12.07
C ASN A 404 10.34 23.52 -11.39
N TYR A 405 11.51 23.50 -12.03
CA TYR A 405 12.76 24.01 -11.46
C TYR A 405 13.01 25.49 -11.77
N LEU A 406 12.71 25.91 -13.01
CA LEU A 406 12.99 27.27 -13.48
C LEU A 406 11.73 28.15 -13.61
N GLY A 407 10.53 27.57 -13.46
CA GLY A 407 9.28 28.32 -13.58
C GLY A 407 8.91 28.75 -15.00
N ILE A 408 9.60 28.25 -16.01
CA ILE A 408 9.41 28.64 -17.43
C ILE A 408 8.67 27.55 -18.22
N LYS A 409 7.80 27.98 -19.15
CA LYS A 409 7.04 27.06 -20.02
C LYS A 409 7.54 27.05 -21.46
N ASP A 410 8.22 28.10 -21.88
CA ASP A 410 8.74 28.25 -23.23
C ASP A 410 10.01 29.10 -23.22
N HIS A 411 10.92 28.82 -24.13
CA HIS A 411 12.16 29.56 -24.33
C HIS A 411 12.69 29.34 -25.74
N HIS A 412 13.37 30.33 -26.30
CA HIS A 412 13.94 30.24 -27.65
C HIS A 412 14.99 29.11 -27.79
N LEU A 413 15.63 28.70 -26.69
CA LEU A 413 16.60 27.60 -26.64
C LEU A 413 15.95 26.20 -26.51
N PHE A 414 14.65 26.10 -26.21
CA PHE A 414 14.00 24.80 -25.97
C PHE A 414 14.07 23.89 -27.18
N GLY A 415 13.83 24.42 -28.40
CA GLY A 415 13.91 23.59 -29.61
C GLY A 415 15.27 22.89 -29.76
N ARG A 416 16.37 23.63 -29.53
CA ARG A 416 17.72 23.05 -29.57
C ARG A 416 17.95 22.02 -28.47
N ILE A 417 17.48 22.28 -27.25
CA ILE A 417 17.62 21.36 -26.11
C ILE A 417 16.84 20.08 -26.36
N GLU A 418 15.61 20.18 -26.86
CA GLU A 418 14.75 19.04 -27.18
C GLU A 418 15.37 18.13 -28.23
N ASP A 419 15.93 18.69 -29.30
CA ASP A 419 16.65 17.94 -30.33
C ASP A 419 17.88 17.22 -29.77
N LEU A 420 18.63 17.88 -28.88
CA LEU A 420 19.81 17.29 -28.25
C LEU A 420 19.43 16.15 -27.29
N ILE A 421 18.39 16.34 -26.47
CA ILE A 421 17.91 15.35 -25.50
C ILE A 421 17.56 14.01 -26.16
N LEU A 422 16.95 14.04 -27.34
CA LEU A 422 16.61 12.83 -28.09
C LEU A 422 17.84 11.98 -28.46
N THR A 423 19.02 12.59 -28.54
CA THR A 423 20.28 11.91 -28.95
C THR A 423 21.28 11.72 -27.83
N ALA A 424 21.18 12.50 -26.74
CA ALA A 424 22.18 12.54 -25.69
C ALA A 424 22.00 11.47 -24.58
N GLN A 425 20.94 10.64 -24.66
CA GLN A 425 20.60 9.60 -23.66
C GLN A 425 20.82 10.04 -22.20
N VAL A 426 20.32 11.23 -21.86
CA VAL A 426 20.45 11.78 -20.50
C VAL A 426 19.27 11.40 -19.64
N THR A 427 19.51 11.15 -18.37
CA THR A 427 18.46 10.81 -17.41
C THR A 427 17.74 12.08 -16.90
N PRO A 428 16.46 11.99 -16.49
CA PRO A 428 15.78 13.09 -15.81
C PRO A 428 16.54 13.64 -14.61
N ALA A 429 17.21 12.78 -13.82
CA ALA A 429 18.04 13.20 -12.69
C ALA A 429 19.24 14.05 -13.13
N GLU A 430 19.96 13.64 -14.18
CA GLU A 430 21.08 14.43 -14.71
C GLU A 430 20.63 15.80 -15.24
N VAL A 431 19.49 15.84 -15.93
CA VAL A 431 18.92 17.11 -16.41
C VAL A 431 18.51 17.99 -15.22
N ALA A 432 17.81 17.44 -14.23
CA ALA A 432 17.43 18.18 -13.03
C ALA A 432 18.64 18.74 -12.27
N GLU A 433 19.72 17.97 -12.17
CA GLU A 433 20.98 18.42 -11.57
C GLU A 433 21.57 19.60 -12.34
N GLN A 434 21.57 19.60 -13.68
CA GLN A 434 22.02 20.76 -14.46
C GLN A 434 21.14 21.99 -14.22
N LEU A 435 19.82 21.81 -14.11
CA LEU A 435 18.89 22.91 -13.86
C LEU A 435 19.03 23.54 -12.47
N LEU A 436 19.66 22.84 -11.52
CA LEU A 436 19.88 23.31 -10.14
C LEU A 436 21.21 24.05 -9.94
N ARG A 437 22.11 24.07 -10.93
CA ARG A 437 23.48 24.60 -10.75
C ARG A 437 23.58 26.11 -10.61
N SER A 438 22.63 26.85 -11.17
CA SER A 438 22.64 28.31 -11.19
C SER A 438 21.22 28.86 -11.14
N ASP A 439 21.07 30.07 -10.62
CA ASP A 439 19.79 30.77 -10.54
C ASP A 439 19.49 31.59 -11.81
N GLU A 440 20.48 31.80 -12.68
CA GLU A 440 20.35 32.61 -13.89
C GLU A 440 19.91 31.79 -15.10
N LEU A 441 18.69 32.05 -15.59
CA LEU A 441 18.02 31.29 -16.64
C LEU A 441 18.87 31.05 -17.91
N GLU A 442 19.45 32.11 -18.48
CA GLU A 442 20.22 32.00 -19.73
C GLU A 442 21.51 31.20 -19.55
N THR A 443 22.16 31.36 -18.40
CA THR A 443 23.37 30.63 -18.02
C THR A 443 23.06 29.14 -17.87
N VAL A 444 21.99 28.79 -17.14
CA VAL A 444 21.56 27.41 -16.93
C VAL A 444 21.24 26.70 -18.26
N LEU A 445 20.46 27.34 -19.14
CA LEU A 445 20.06 26.73 -20.41
C LEU A 445 21.24 26.58 -21.36
N SER A 446 22.19 27.53 -21.35
CA SER A 446 23.41 27.46 -22.14
C SER A 446 24.34 26.34 -21.64
N GLU A 447 24.51 26.21 -20.33
CA GLU A 447 25.29 25.13 -19.70
C GLU A 447 24.67 23.76 -19.98
N LEU A 448 23.33 23.65 -19.93
CA LEU A 448 22.62 22.42 -20.28
C LEU A 448 22.88 22.02 -21.74
N ILE A 449 22.86 22.98 -22.68
CA ILE A 449 23.19 22.70 -24.09
C ILE A 449 24.62 22.16 -24.20
N GLN A 450 25.59 22.81 -23.53
CA GLN A 450 26.99 22.37 -23.55
C GLN A 450 27.12 20.94 -23.00
N PHE A 451 26.46 20.63 -21.88
CA PHE A 451 26.44 19.30 -21.29
C PHE A 451 25.87 18.24 -22.25
N LEU A 452 24.74 18.54 -22.90
CA LEU A 452 24.09 17.63 -23.84
C LEU A 452 24.96 17.38 -25.09
N GLU A 453 25.66 18.41 -25.59
CA GLU A 453 26.57 18.26 -26.72
C GLU A 453 27.78 17.37 -26.38
N VAL A 454 28.31 17.47 -25.16
CA VAL A 454 29.39 16.59 -24.68
C VAL A 454 28.88 15.15 -24.62
N ARG A 455 27.72 14.90 -23.99
CA ARG A 455 27.13 13.55 -23.89
C ARG A 455 26.82 12.94 -25.25
N LYS A 456 26.31 13.73 -26.19
CA LYS A 456 26.07 13.28 -27.57
C LYS A 456 27.37 12.81 -28.26
N LYS A 457 28.48 13.53 -28.05
CA LYS A 457 29.78 13.14 -28.62
C LYS A 457 30.28 11.84 -27.99
N GLU A 458 30.21 11.71 -26.67
CA GLU A 458 30.61 10.49 -25.94
C GLU A 458 29.83 9.26 -26.45
N ILE A 459 28.51 9.37 -26.60
CA ILE A 459 27.68 8.27 -27.13
C ILE A 459 28.07 7.92 -28.57
N THR A 460 28.28 8.93 -29.42
CA THR A 460 28.69 8.70 -30.81
C THR A 460 30.06 8.03 -30.90
N GLU A 461 30.97 8.33 -29.97
CA GLU A 461 32.29 7.69 -29.88
C GLU A 461 32.18 6.26 -29.36
N GLN A 462 31.34 6.03 -28.35
CA GLN A 462 31.06 4.70 -27.80
C GLN A 462 30.43 3.79 -28.86
N GLU A 463 29.41 4.25 -29.58
CA GLU A 463 28.77 3.48 -30.66
C GLU A 463 29.77 3.09 -31.77
N LYS A 464 30.74 3.95 -32.08
CA LYS A 464 31.81 3.65 -33.04
C LYS A 464 32.79 2.62 -32.49
N ALA A 465 33.09 2.66 -31.19
CA ALA A 465 33.95 1.69 -30.52
C ALA A 465 33.28 0.30 -30.50
N ASP A 466 32.02 0.23 -30.07
CA ASP A 466 31.24 -1.02 -29.99
C ASP A 466 31.08 -1.66 -31.38
N GLN A 467 30.79 -0.87 -32.42
CA GLN A 467 30.74 -1.37 -33.81
C GLN A 467 32.09 -1.88 -34.31
N LYS A 468 33.20 -1.32 -33.82
CA LYS A 468 34.54 -1.78 -34.18
C LYS A 468 34.86 -3.10 -33.49
N GLU A 469 34.47 -3.25 -32.23
CA GLU A 469 34.63 -4.47 -31.43
C GLU A 469 33.79 -5.62 -32.00
N LEU A 470 32.51 -5.40 -32.29
CA LEU A 470 31.64 -6.37 -32.99
C LEU A 470 32.24 -6.85 -34.31
N ARG A 471 32.87 -5.95 -35.09
CA ARG A 471 33.56 -6.31 -36.33
C ARG A 471 34.85 -7.12 -36.12
N VAL A 472 35.49 -6.99 -34.95
CA VAL A 472 36.65 -7.81 -34.56
C VAL A 472 36.16 -9.20 -34.16
N ASP A 473 35.14 -9.29 -33.30
CA ASP A 473 34.54 -10.56 -32.87
C ASP A 473 34.00 -11.37 -34.06
N GLU A 474 33.30 -10.72 -35.00
CA GLU A 474 32.84 -11.40 -36.22
C GLU A 474 34.00 -11.95 -37.07
N LYS A 475 35.14 -11.25 -37.10
CA LYS A 475 36.33 -11.72 -37.81
C LYS A 475 36.98 -12.89 -37.10
N GLU A 476 37.10 -12.84 -35.78
CA GLU A 476 37.63 -13.94 -34.96
C GLU A 476 36.75 -15.19 -35.08
N ALA A 477 35.43 -15.06 -34.94
CA ALA A 477 34.47 -16.14 -35.16
C ALA A 477 34.59 -16.75 -36.57
N ARG A 478 34.77 -15.92 -37.61
CA ARG A 478 35.00 -16.41 -38.99
C ARG A 478 36.32 -17.18 -39.14
N VAL A 479 37.38 -16.77 -38.45
CA VAL A 479 38.67 -17.48 -38.42
C VAL A 479 38.51 -18.82 -37.71
N GLU A 480 37.82 -18.84 -36.57
CA GLU A 480 37.59 -20.05 -35.79
C GLU A 480 36.75 -21.08 -36.57
N ILE A 481 35.69 -20.64 -37.24
CA ILE A 481 34.88 -21.48 -38.15
C ILE A 481 35.75 -22.04 -39.28
N LYS A 482 36.64 -21.24 -39.90
CA LYS A 482 37.57 -21.73 -40.94
C LYS A 482 38.52 -22.81 -40.40
N VAL A 483 39.05 -22.64 -39.19
CA VAL A 483 39.93 -23.62 -38.54
C VAL A 483 39.16 -24.93 -38.29
N ILE A 484 37.93 -24.85 -37.77
CA ILE A 484 37.06 -26.01 -37.57
C ILE A 484 36.86 -26.74 -38.91
N VAL A 485 36.43 -26.02 -39.96
CA VAL A 485 36.19 -26.61 -41.30
C VAL A 485 37.44 -27.29 -41.88
N LEU A 486 38.63 -26.71 -41.71
CA LEU A 486 39.89 -27.30 -42.15
C LEU A 486 40.23 -28.57 -41.35
N LYS A 487 40.04 -28.57 -40.03
CA LYS A 487 40.20 -29.75 -39.18
C LYS A 487 39.24 -30.86 -39.61
N THR A 488 37.96 -30.55 -39.86
CA THR A 488 36.95 -31.53 -40.32
C THR A 488 37.32 -32.13 -41.68
N ARG A 489 37.77 -31.30 -42.64
CA ARG A 489 38.22 -31.77 -43.97
C ARG A 489 39.44 -32.68 -43.88
N LYS A 490 40.43 -32.34 -43.05
CA LYS A 490 41.62 -33.16 -42.82
C LYS A 490 41.26 -34.53 -42.23
N LEU A 491 40.32 -34.55 -41.27
CA LEU A 491 39.81 -35.79 -40.68
C LEU A 491 39.09 -36.67 -41.71
N MET A 492 38.22 -36.08 -42.55
CA MET A 492 37.56 -36.80 -43.65
C MET A 492 38.54 -37.37 -44.68
N MET A 493 39.62 -36.64 -45.01
CA MET A 493 40.67 -37.17 -45.91
C MET A 493 41.44 -38.33 -45.29
N MET A 494 41.72 -38.29 -43.99
CA MET A 494 42.38 -39.40 -43.27
C MET A 494 41.50 -40.65 -43.26
N MET A 495 40.19 -40.49 -43.03
CA MET A 495 39.22 -41.58 -43.13
C MET A 495 39.16 -42.20 -44.54
N LYS A 496 39.15 -41.38 -45.60
CA LYS A 496 39.13 -41.87 -47.00
C LYS A 496 40.42 -42.60 -47.42
N LYS A 497 41.55 -42.32 -46.77
CA LYS A 497 42.84 -42.98 -47.04
C LYS A 497 43.05 -44.27 -46.22
N GLY A 498 42.02 -44.75 -45.52
CA GLY A 498 42.06 -46.04 -44.81
C GLY A 498 42.81 -46.01 -43.47
N PHE A 499 43.07 -44.82 -42.90
CA PHE A 499 43.60 -44.72 -41.55
C PHE A 499 42.50 -45.01 -40.53
N SER A 500 42.73 -46.00 -39.66
CA SER A 500 41.80 -46.40 -38.61
C SER A 500 41.74 -45.34 -37.51
N VAL A 501 40.52 -44.86 -37.22
CA VAL A 501 40.24 -43.70 -36.34
C VAL A 501 40.17 -44.14 -34.87
N TYR A 502 41.22 -44.77 -34.36
CA TYR A 502 41.32 -45.13 -32.93
C TYR A 502 42.26 -44.21 -32.14
N TRP A 503 42.67 -43.08 -32.72
CA TRP A 503 43.51 -42.08 -32.07
C TRP A 503 43.00 -40.66 -32.37
N VAL A 504 41.74 -40.40 -32.02
CA VAL A 504 41.19 -39.04 -32.01
C VAL A 504 40.81 -38.72 -30.55
N PRO A 505 41.44 -37.72 -29.91
CA PRO A 505 41.10 -37.31 -28.54
C PRO A 505 39.61 -36.97 -28.44
N SER A 506 38.98 -37.35 -27.32
CA SER A 506 37.54 -37.25 -27.05
C SER A 506 36.91 -35.88 -27.38
N ASN A 507 37.69 -34.80 -27.25
CA ASN A 507 37.26 -33.44 -27.54
C ASN A 507 36.99 -33.16 -29.03
N ILE A 508 37.60 -33.91 -29.95
CA ILE A 508 37.40 -33.77 -31.41
C ILE A 508 36.21 -34.60 -31.89
N GLN A 509 35.89 -35.71 -31.20
CA GLN A 509 34.73 -36.55 -31.49
C GLN A 509 33.41 -35.82 -31.19
N PHE A 510 33.39 -35.01 -30.12
CA PHE A 510 32.25 -34.18 -29.74
C PHE A 510 32.00 -33.03 -30.73
N GLN A 511 33.06 -32.37 -31.20
CA GLN A 511 32.95 -31.33 -32.24
C GLN A 511 32.44 -31.88 -33.58
N PHE A 512 32.73 -33.14 -33.92
CA PHE A 512 32.26 -33.76 -35.17
C PHE A 512 30.74 -33.97 -35.18
N TYR A 513 30.14 -34.34 -34.05
CA TYR A 513 28.68 -34.50 -33.92
C TYR A 513 27.94 -33.16 -33.99
N GLN A 514 28.42 -32.12 -33.30
CA GLN A 514 27.83 -30.77 -33.39
C GLN A 514 27.97 -30.14 -34.78
N THR A 515 29.07 -30.38 -35.49
CA THR A 515 29.28 -29.79 -36.85
C THR A 515 28.40 -30.45 -37.92
N VAL A 516 28.01 -31.73 -37.73
CA VAL A 516 27.08 -32.44 -38.64
C VAL A 516 25.64 -31.96 -38.43
N GLU A 517 25.24 -31.66 -37.19
CA GLU A 517 23.95 -31.05 -36.82
C GLU A 517 23.82 -29.61 -37.32
N LEU A 518 24.90 -28.82 -37.23
CA LEU A 518 24.96 -27.48 -37.80
C LEU A 518 24.84 -27.52 -39.34
N LYS A 519 25.51 -28.44 -40.04
CA LYS A 519 25.38 -28.54 -41.51
C LYS A 519 24.00 -28.99 -42.00
N THR A 520 23.26 -29.79 -41.23
CA THR A 520 21.88 -30.14 -41.58
C THR A 520 20.92 -28.97 -41.34
N THR A 521 21.23 -28.09 -40.39
CA THR A 521 20.39 -26.92 -40.06
C THR A 521 20.71 -25.70 -40.93
N THR A 522 21.98 -25.44 -41.27
CA THR A 522 22.38 -24.31 -42.14
C THR A 522 22.03 -24.54 -43.62
N CYS A 523 21.95 -25.78 -44.10
CA CYS A 523 21.45 -26.07 -45.45
C CYS A 523 19.93 -25.85 -45.60
N PHE A 524 19.17 -25.80 -44.50
CA PHE A 524 17.73 -25.51 -44.54
C PHE A 524 17.41 -24.01 -44.52
N PHE A 525 18.33 -23.16 -44.03
CA PHE A 525 18.11 -21.71 -43.92
C PHE A 525 18.70 -20.88 -45.08
N LEU A 526 19.36 -21.50 -46.05
CA LEU A 526 19.90 -20.84 -47.25
C LEU A 526 19.12 -21.18 -48.54
N SER A 527 17.88 -21.67 -48.42
CA SER A 527 16.97 -21.89 -49.56
C SER A 527 15.52 -21.40 -49.31
N ILE A 528 15.36 -20.40 -48.44
CA ILE A 528 14.14 -19.58 -48.33
C ILE A 528 14.54 -18.12 -48.28
#